data_AF-A0A5A8F3T0-F1
#
_entry.id   AF-A0A5A8F3T0-F1
#
_cell.length_a   1.000
_cell.length_b   1.000
_cell.length_c   1.000
_cell.angle_alpha   90.00
_cell.angle_beta   90.00
_cell.angle_gamma   90.00
#
_symmetry.space_group_name_H-M   'P 1'
#
loop_
_entity.id
_entity.type
_entity.pdbx_description
1 polymer ?
#
loop_
_entity_poly.entity_id
_entity_poly.type
_entity_poly.pdbx_seq_one_letter_code
_entity_poly.pdbx_strand_id
1 'polypeptide(L)' 'MGCPDAILAHLAGLQDVKEISFDIRKRVFTAVVNDDYDKEKLQKEIDIVSIKEGRTFTLESYEEIF' A
#
# COMPACT_ATOMS: atom_id res chain seq x y z
N MET A 1 11.77 8.08 13.05
CA MET A 1 11.46 8.03 11.62
C MET A 1 10.36 7.00 11.43
N GLY A 2 9.25 7.37 10.80
CA GLY A 2 8.02 6.59 10.78
C GLY A 2 7.95 5.61 9.61
N CYS A 3 7.46 4.42 9.89
CA CYS A 3 7.22 3.26 9.03
C CYS A 3 6.41 3.43 7.71
N PRO A 4 5.64 4.52 7.43
CA PRO A 4 4.86 4.59 6.19
C PRO A 4 5.70 4.82 4.92
N ASP A 5 6.86 5.46 5.07
CA ASP A 5 7.64 5.98 3.93
C ASP A 5 8.20 4.87 3.03
N ALA A 6 8.60 3.73 3.61
CA ALA A 6 9.13 2.62 2.83
C ALA A 6 8.05 1.94 1.98
N ILE A 7 6.82 1.84 2.51
CA ILE A 7 5.67 1.29 1.78
C ILE A 7 5.22 2.27 0.69
N LEU A 8 5.12 3.55 1.04
CA LEU A 8 4.81 4.62 0.09
C LEU A 8 5.85 4.70 -1.01
N ALA A 9 7.15 4.64 -0.71
CA ALA A 9 8.23 4.70 -1.70
C ALA A 9 8.29 3.44 -2.58
N HIS A 10 8.06 2.26 -2.00
CA HIS A 10 8.05 1.02 -2.75
C HIS A 10 6.82 0.91 -3.67
N LEU A 11 5.65 1.33 -3.17
CA LEU A 11 4.40 1.32 -3.94
C LEU A 11 4.30 2.50 -4.92
N ALA A 12 4.83 3.68 -4.61
CA ALA A 12 4.97 4.79 -5.57
C ALA A 12 5.99 4.48 -6.68
N GLY A 13 6.88 3.49 -6.47
CA GLY A 13 7.76 2.96 -7.50
C GLY A 13 7.02 2.11 -8.54
N LEU A 14 5.80 1.66 -8.25
CA LEU A 14 4.94 0.94 -9.18
C LEU A 14 4.18 1.98 -10.00
N GLN A 15 4.45 2.04 -11.31
CA GLN A 15 3.86 3.04 -12.22
C GLN A 15 2.33 3.07 -12.21
N ASP A 16 1.71 1.99 -11.76
CA ASP A 16 0.27 1.79 -11.76
C ASP A 16 -0.42 2.30 -10.48
N VAL A 17 0.33 2.61 -9.42
CA VAL A 17 -0.22 3.18 -8.18
C VAL A 17 -0.24 4.71 -8.30
N LYS A 18 -1.45 5.27 -8.45
CA LYS A 18 -1.68 6.71 -8.63
C LYS A 18 -1.53 7.49 -7.34
N GLU A 19 -2.13 6.97 -6.29
CA GLU A 19 -2.05 7.56 -4.96
C GLU A 19 -2.08 6.46 -3.92
N ILE A 20 -1.28 6.61 -2.88
CA ILE A 20 -1.34 5.72 -1.74
C ILE A 20 -1.19 6.53 -0.46
N SER A 21 -2.06 6.22 0.49
CA SER A 21 -2.11 6.85 1.80
C SER A 21 -2.06 5.78 2.87
N PHE A 22 -1.39 6.12 3.97
CA PHE A 22 -1.35 5.28 5.15
C PHE A 22 -1.93 6.04 6.33
N ASP A 23 -2.98 5.49 6.92
CA ASP A 23 -3.53 6.00 8.16
C ASP A 23 -2.74 5.43 9.33
N ILE A 24 -1.88 6.25 9.95
CA ILE A 24 -1.07 5.83 11.10
C ILE A 24 -1.90 5.49 12.34
N ARG A 25 -3.12 6.04 12.48
CA ARG A 25 -3.97 5.84 13.66
C ARG A 25 -4.68 4.51 13.58
N LYS A 26 -5.20 4.18 12.39
CA LYS A 26 -5.87 2.91 12.10
C LYS A 26 -4.89 1.80 11.67
N ARG A 27 -3.66 2.17 11.28
CA ARG A 27 -2.65 1.29 10.68
C ARG A 27 -3.11 0.60 9.40
N VAL A 28 -3.89 1.31 8.60
CA VAL A 28 -4.44 0.79 7.34
C VAL A 28 -3.88 1.55 6.16
N PHE A 29 -3.75 0.83 5.04
CA PHE A 29 -3.41 1.38 3.75
C PHE A 29 -4.68 1.65 2.94
N THR A 30 -4.63 2.75 2.21
CA THR A 30 -5.62 3.15 1.21
C THR A 30 -4.86 3.41 -0.08
N ALA A 31 -5.20 2.68 -1.13
CA ALA A 31 -4.52 2.82 -2.43
C ALA A 31 -5.53 3.12 -3.53
N VAL A 32 -5.14 4.04 -4.40
CA VAL A 32 -5.80 4.38 -5.65
C VAL A 32 -4.85 3.96 -6.77
N VAL A 33 -5.31 3.06 -7.62
CA VAL A 33 -4.50 2.48 -8.68
C VAL A 33 -5.19 2.65 -10.03
N ASN A 34 -4.42 2.62 -11.11
CA ASN A 34 -4.99 2.51 -12.45
C ASN A 34 -5.51 1.09 -12.68
N ASP A 35 -6.48 0.94 -13.59
CA ASP A 35 -7.20 -0.30 -13.95
C ASP A 35 -6.31 -1.53 -14.26
N ASP A 36 -5.01 -1.33 -14.50
CA ASP A 36 -4.05 -2.39 -14.84
C ASP A 36 -3.33 -3.01 -13.60
N TYR A 37 -3.55 -2.48 -12.40
CA TYR A 37 -2.80 -2.94 -11.22
C TYR A 37 -3.48 -4.08 -10.45
N ASP A 38 -2.81 -5.22 -10.32
CA ASP A 38 -3.32 -6.33 -9.51
C ASP A 38 -3.41 -5.98 -8.02
N LYS A 39 -4.63 -5.99 -7.47
CA LYS A 39 -4.89 -5.93 -6.02
C LYS A 39 -4.11 -6.99 -5.23
N GLU A 40 -3.92 -8.19 -5.77
CA GLU A 40 -3.13 -9.25 -5.13
C GLU A 40 -1.65 -8.89 -5.01
N LYS A 41 -1.07 -8.19 -6.00
CA LYS A 41 0.30 -7.68 -5.89
C LYS A 41 0.38 -6.64 -4.78
N LEU A 42 -0.57 -5.70 -4.72
CA LEU A 42 -0.63 -4.72 -3.64
C LEU A 42 -0.66 -5.37 -2.25
N GLN A 43 -1.51 -6.38 -2.08
CA GLN A 43 -1.63 -7.11 -0.82
C GLN A 43 -0.34 -7.85 -0.47
N LYS A 44 0.32 -8.49 -1.43
CA LYS A 44 1.63 -9.12 -1.21
C LYS A 44 2.69 -8.13 -0.77
N GLU A 45 2.74 -6.95 -1.38
CA GLU A 45 3.68 -5.91 -0.98
C GLU A 45 3.42 -5.43 0.46
N ILE A 46 2.16 -5.21 0.81
CA ILE A 46 1.76 -4.86 2.18
C ILE A 46 2.13 -5.96 3.17
N ASP A 47 1.97 -7.24 2.80
CA ASP A 47 2.36 -8.39 3.62
C ASP A 47 3.88 -8.48 3.82
N ILE A 48 4.67 -8.31 2.75
CA ILE A 48 6.13 -8.28 2.81
C ILE A 48 6.61 -7.21 3.78
N VAL A 49 6.05 -6.00 3.70
CA VAL A 49 6.47 -4.94 4.61
C VAL A 49 5.93 -5.15 6.03
N SER A 50 4.75 -5.76 6.17
CA SER A 50 4.24 -6.20 7.48
C SER A 50 5.23 -7.13 8.18
N ILE A 51 5.77 -8.11 7.46
CA ILE A 51 6.76 -9.05 7.97
C ILE A 51 8.07 -8.33 8.30
N LYS A 52 8.57 -7.46 7.41
CA LYS A 52 9.83 -6.70 7.63
C LYS A 52 9.77 -5.80 8.86
N GLU A 53 8.63 -5.15 9.08
CA GLU A 53 8.43 -4.23 10.22
C GLU A 53 7.98 -4.97 11.49
N GLY A 54 7.67 -6.27 11.42
CA GLY A 54 7.14 -7.06 12.53
C GLY A 54 5.76 -6.58 13.00
N ARG A 55 4.96 -6.01 12.10
CA ARG A 55 3.65 -5.42 12.38
C ARG A 55 2.66 -5.79 11.30
N THR A 56 1.46 -6.22 11.66
CA THR A 56 0.42 -6.51 10.67
C THR A 56 -0.18 -5.20 10.14
N PHE A 57 -0.05 -4.98 8.82
CA PHE A 57 -0.77 -3.95 8.10
C PHE A 57 -1.85 -4.57 7.22
N THR A 58 -2.90 -3.80 6.97
CA THR A 58 -4.03 -4.24 6.15
C THR A 58 -4.41 -3.17 5.14
N LEU A 59 -4.82 -3.63 3.96
CA LEU A 59 -5.43 -2.78 2.93
C LEU A 59 -6.92 -2.66 3.22
N GLU A 60 -7.37 -1.49 3.67
CA GLU A 60 -8.79 -1.26 4.00
C GLU A 60 -9.57 -0.88 2.75
N SER A 61 -9.02 0.02 1.93
CA SER A 61 -9.69 0.52 0.73
C SER A 61 -8.78 0.43 -0.48
N TYR A 62 -9.37 0.01 -1.59
CA TYR A 62 -8.72 -0.15 -2.88
C TYR A 62 -9.69 0.39 -3.93
N GLU A 63 -9.29 1.46 -4.61
CA GLU A 63 -10.08 2.11 -5.64
C GLU A 63 -9.32 2.09 -6.97
N GLU A 64 -10.01 1.59 -7.99
CA GLU A 64 -9.55 1.58 -9.38
C GLU A 64 -10.14 2.78 -10.10
N ILE A 65 -9.28 3.60 -10.68
CA ILE A 65 -9.70 4.75 -11.49
C ILE A 65 -9.46 4.48 -12.97
N PHE A 66 -10.50 4.73 -13.77
CA PHE A 66 -10.58 4.53 -15.23
C PHE A 66 -10.28 5.81 -16.00
#